data_AF-A0A0G0S249-F1
#
_entry.id   AF-A0A0G0S249-F1
#
_cell.length_a   1.000
_cell.length_b   1.000
_cell.length_c   1.000
_cell.angle_alpha   90.00
_cell.angle_beta   90.00
_cell.angle_gamma   90.00
#
_symmetry.space_group_name_H-M   'P 1'
#
loop_
_entity.id
_entity.type
_entity.pdbx_description
1 polymer ?
#
loop_
_entity_poly.entity_id
_entity_poly.type
_entity_poly.pdbx_seq_one_letter_code
_entity_poly.pdbx_strand_id
1 'polypeptide(L)'
;MSKSLKIKSLLFIFASLLFVESANLVMAADIPAKAGEYGISETLKVEGLKTSLTGTDVDIKLGQIIGYLLSFVGLIFLILVIYGGFMWMTAGGDAAKVGKAIELFTQASIGLLLISAAYVITKFVGDVVIK
;
A
#
# COMPACT_ATOMS: atom_id res chain seq x y z
N MET A 1 -33.65 -12.30 7.86
CA MET A 1 -32.78 -11.23 7.33
C MET A 1 -31.59 -11.87 6.63
N SER A 2 -31.61 -11.92 5.29
CA SER A 2 -30.73 -12.77 4.49
C SER A 2 -29.25 -12.35 4.60
N LYS A 3 -28.34 -13.33 4.74
CA LYS A 3 -26.89 -13.10 4.89
C LYS A 3 -26.29 -12.20 3.80
N SER A 4 -26.90 -12.18 2.61
CA SER A 4 -26.52 -11.32 1.48
C SER A 4 -26.71 -9.82 1.73
N LEU A 5 -27.62 -9.43 2.63
CA LEU A 5 -27.88 -8.03 2.95
C LEU A 5 -26.80 -7.44 3.87
N LYS A 6 -26.31 -8.24 4.84
CA LYS A 6 -25.20 -7.84 5.74
C LYS A 6 -23.87 -7.69 4.99
N ILE A 7 -23.63 -8.53 3.99
CA ILE A 7 -22.40 -8.48 3.17
C ILE A 7 -22.37 -7.25 2.25
N LYS A 8 -23.51 -6.87 1.65
CA LYS A 8 -23.60 -5.65 0.84
C LYS A 8 -23.43 -4.39 1.70
N SER A 9 -24.00 -4.39 2.90
CA SER A 9 -23.82 -3.29 3.88
C SER A 9 -22.37 -3.19 4.36
N LEU A 10 -21.70 -4.32 4.62
CA LEU A 10 -20.27 -4.34 5.00
C LEU A 10 -19.36 -3.83 3.87
N LEU A 11 -19.62 -4.24 2.62
CA LEU A 11 -18.90 -3.74 1.45
C LEU A 11 -19.10 -2.24 1.22
N PHE A 12 -20.31 -1.73 1.47
CA PHE A 12 -20.60 -0.31 1.36
C PHE A 12 -19.87 0.51 2.43
N ILE A 13 -19.80 0.01 3.67
CA ILE A 13 -19.04 0.64 4.76
C ILE A 13 -17.54 0.66 4.43
N PHE A 14 -16.99 -0.45 3.94
CA PHE A 14 -15.59 -0.54 3.53
C PHE A 14 -15.27 0.41 2.36
N ALA A 15 -16.13 0.48 1.34
CA ALA A 15 -15.98 1.43 0.24
C ALA A 15 -16.07 2.90 0.70
N SER A 16 -16.93 3.20 1.68
CA SER A 16 -17.05 4.54 2.25
C SER A 16 -15.81 4.93 3.07
N LEU A 17 -15.19 3.97 3.76
CA LEU A 17 -13.96 4.19 4.52
C LEU A 17 -12.80 4.53 3.59
N LEU A 18 -12.67 3.79 2.48
CA LEU A 18 -11.68 4.09 1.44
C LEU A 18 -11.89 5.47 0.79
N PHE A 19 -13.14 5.90 0.64
CA PHE A 19 -13.48 7.21 0.08
C PHE A 19 -13.08 8.37 1.01
N VAL A 20 -13.30 8.22 2.33
CA VAL A 20 -12.87 9.23 3.32
C VAL A 20 -11.34 9.35 3.35
N GLU A 21 -10.61 8.23 3.24
CA GLU A 21 -9.14 8.24 3.13
C GLU A 21 -8.67 9.01 1.88
N SER A 22 -9.37 8.85 0.74
CA SER A 22 -9.06 9.56 -0.50
C SER A 22 -9.30 11.08 -0.44
N ALA A 23 -10.28 11.53 0.34
CA ALA A 23 -10.54 12.95 0.55
C ALA A 23 -9.42 13.64 1.36
N ASN A 24 -8.81 12.92 2.30
CA ASN A 24 -7.67 13.44 3.08
C ASN A 24 -6.41 13.66 2.23
N LEU A 25 -6.25 12.93 1.11
CA LEU A 25 -5.16 13.19 0.13
C LEU A 25 -5.43 14.43 -0.73
N VAL A 26 -6.69 14.76 -1.00
CA VAL A 26 -7.08 15.91 -1.83
C VAL A 26 -6.88 17.25 -1.10
N MET A 27 -7.10 17.30 0.22
CA MET A 27 -6.93 18.54 1.00
C MET A 27 -5.49 18.81 1.46
N ALA A 28 -4.56 17.89 1.21
CA ALA A 28 -3.12 18.09 1.41
C ALA A 28 -2.39 18.56 0.12
N ALA A 29 -3.12 18.69 -0.99
CA ALA A 29 -2.59 19.06 -2.30
C ALA A 29 -2.74 20.56 -2.60
N ASP A 30 -2.16 21.42 -1.76
CA ASP A 30 -1.65 22.69 -2.28
C ASP A 30 -0.43 22.37 -3.16
N ILE A 31 -0.68 22.04 -4.43
CA ILE A 31 0.35 21.94 -5.46
C ILE A 31 0.58 23.37 -5.98
N PRO A 32 1.67 24.07 -5.59
CA PRO A 32 2.00 25.33 -6.24
C PRO A 32 2.32 25.03 -7.71
N ALA A 33 1.47 25.51 -8.61
CA ALA A 33 1.69 25.45 -10.05
C ALA A 33 2.99 26.19 -10.41
N LYS A 34 4.10 25.46 -10.52
CA LYS A 34 5.29 25.92 -11.22
C LYS A 34 5.55 24.98 -12.38
N ALA A 35 5.19 25.44 -13.57
CA ALA A 35 5.49 24.77 -14.82
C ALA A 35 7.01 24.58 -14.95
N GLY A 36 7.44 23.31 -15.06
CA GLY A 36 8.79 22.95 -15.48
C GLY A 36 9.66 22.26 -14.44
N GLU A 37 9.20 21.20 -13.77
CA GLU A 37 10.10 20.16 -13.22
C GLU A 37 9.33 18.91 -12.75
N TYR A 38 8.64 18.25 -13.68
CA TYR A 38 8.04 16.95 -13.37
C TYR A 38 9.14 15.87 -13.38
N GLY A 39 9.45 15.31 -12.21
CA GLY A 39 9.83 13.89 -12.14
C GLY A 39 10.99 13.48 -11.23
N ILE A 40 11.89 14.37 -10.81
CA ILE A 40 13.05 13.95 -9.98
C ILE A 40 13.33 14.90 -8.81
N SER A 41 13.02 16.19 -8.90
CA SER A 41 13.29 17.15 -7.82
C SER A 41 12.18 17.25 -6.76
N GLU A 42 10.94 16.85 -7.07
CA GLU A 42 9.90 16.69 -6.04
C GLU A 42 10.01 15.37 -5.27
N THR A 43 10.47 14.30 -5.89
CA THR A 43 10.80 13.05 -5.18
C THR A 43 12.04 13.20 -4.29
N LEU A 44 12.94 14.15 -4.61
CA LEU A 44 14.06 14.55 -3.72
C LEU A 44 13.66 15.56 -2.64
N LYS A 45 12.50 16.24 -2.76
CA LYS A 45 11.95 17.08 -1.69
C LYS A 45 11.14 16.31 -0.66
N VAL A 46 10.72 15.08 -0.98
CA VAL A 46 9.98 14.21 -0.06
C VAL A 46 10.90 13.43 0.90
N GLU A 47 12.21 13.33 0.66
CA GLU A 47 13.10 12.53 1.54
C GLU A 47 14.47 13.16 1.88
N GLY A 48 14.72 14.43 1.56
CA GLY A 48 16.11 14.94 1.52
C GLY A 48 16.62 15.88 2.63
N LEU A 49 15.81 16.79 3.21
CA LEU A 49 16.43 17.96 3.88
C LEU A 49 15.67 18.69 4.98
N LYS A 50 14.60 18.12 5.56
CA LYS A 50 13.95 18.72 6.76
C LYS A 50 13.31 17.67 7.68
N THR A 51 14.03 16.65 8.08
CA THR A 51 13.76 16.01 9.38
C THR A 51 14.84 16.48 10.33
N SER A 52 14.50 17.53 11.06
CA SER A 52 15.20 18.01 12.23
C SER A 52 15.79 16.83 13.01
N LEU A 53 17.10 16.90 13.21
CA LEU A 53 17.97 15.98 13.93
C LEU A 53 17.52 15.83 15.39
N THR A 54 16.44 15.08 15.60
CA THR A 54 15.87 14.77 16.91
C THR A 54 15.43 13.30 17.01
N GLY A 55 15.92 12.47 16.10
CA GLY A 55 16.01 11.02 16.26
C GLY A 55 17.50 10.64 16.22
N THR A 56 17.89 9.65 16.99
CA THR A 56 19.26 9.14 16.97
C THR A 56 19.58 8.73 15.52
N ASP A 57 20.79 8.93 15.00
CA ASP A 57 21.14 8.59 13.60
C ASP A 57 20.73 7.16 13.18
N VAL A 58 20.61 6.27 14.16
CA VAL A 58 20.10 4.90 14.06
C VAL A 58 18.64 4.83 13.58
N ASP A 59 17.77 5.72 14.05
CA ASP A 59 16.32 5.71 13.76
C ASP A 59 16.06 6.07 12.29
N ILE A 60 16.79 7.05 11.77
CA ILE A 60 16.68 7.49 10.37
C ILE A 60 17.21 6.39 9.42
N LYS A 61 18.35 5.78 9.76
CA LYS A 61 18.91 4.68 8.96
C LYS A 61 17.97 3.48 8.91
N LEU A 62 17.33 3.15 10.04
CA LEU A 62 16.37 2.06 10.12
C LEU A 62 15.14 2.33 9.26
N GLY A 63 14.58 3.54 9.30
CA GLY A 63 13.45 3.95 8.45
C GLY A 63 13.75 3.82 6.96
N GLN A 64 14.93 4.25 6.51
CA GLN A 64 15.36 4.12 5.12
C GLN A 64 15.47 2.65 4.67
N ILE A 65 16.06 1.79 5.50
CA ILE A 65 16.21 0.35 5.21
C ILE A 65 14.82 -0.31 5.08
N ILE A 66 13.90 0.00 6.00
CA ILE A 66 12.53 -0.52 5.95
C ILE A 66 11.81 -0.03 4.69
N GLY A 67 11.98 1.24 4.31
CA GLY A 67 11.40 1.81 3.08
C GLY A 67 11.89 1.11 1.81
N TYR A 68 13.19 0.81 1.71
CA TYR A 68 13.74 0.04 0.60
C TYR A 68 13.20 -1.39 0.54
N LEU A 69 13.14 -2.07 1.68
CA LEU A 69 12.59 -3.43 1.77
C LEU A 69 11.11 -3.46 1.38
N LEU A 70 10.33 -2.47 1.83
CA LEU A 70 8.91 -2.39 1.54
C LEU A 70 8.65 -2.12 0.05
N SER A 71 9.47 -1.27 -0.57
CA SER A 71 9.43 -1.02 -2.01
C SER A 71 9.76 -2.27 -2.83
N PHE A 72 10.76 -3.05 -2.37
CA PHE A 72 11.14 -4.31 -3.01
C PHE A 72 10.03 -5.37 -2.94
N VAL A 73 9.35 -5.48 -1.80
CA VAL A 73 8.17 -6.34 -1.64
C VAL A 73 7.05 -5.92 -2.61
N GLY A 74 6.75 -4.62 -2.69
CA GLY A 74 5.75 -4.10 -3.62
C GLY A 74 6.04 -4.46 -5.08
N LEU A 75 7.32 -4.41 -5.48
CA LEU A 75 7.77 -4.84 -6.79
C LEU A 75 7.53 -6.34 -7.03
N ILE A 76 7.84 -7.20 -6.06
CA ILE A 76 7.59 -8.64 -6.15
C ILE A 76 6.09 -8.92 -6.29
N PHE A 77 5.27 -8.23 -5.49
CA PHE A 77 3.81 -8.34 -5.57
C PHE A 77 3.30 -8.00 -6.98
N LEU A 78 3.80 -6.92 -7.59
CA LEU A 78 3.44 -6.55 -8.96
C LEU A 78 3.77 -7.67 -9.96
N ILE A 79 4.95 -8.27 -9.86
CA ILE A 79 5.37 -9.38 -10.73
C ILE A 79 4.45 -10.59 -10.56
N LEU A 80 4.11 -10.95 -9.31
CA LEU A 80 3.18 -12.03 -8.99
C LEU A 80 1.79 -11.78 -9.58
N VAL A 81 1.29 -10.55 -9.50
CA VAL A 81 -0.01 -10.17 -10.04
C VAL A 81 -0.03 -10.31 -11.56
N ILE A 82 1.03 -9.84 -12.24
CA ILE A 82 1.17 -9.99 -13.69
C ILE A 82 1.20 -11.48 -14.07
N TYR A 83 2.01 -12.28 -13.37
CA TYR A 83 2.13 -13.72 -13.62
C TYR A 83 0.81 -14.46 -13.40
N GLY A 84 0.12 -14.20 -12.28
CA GLY A 84 -1.20 -14.75 -11.98
C GLY A 84 -2.26 -14.32 -13.00
N GLY A 85 -2.17 -13.06 -13.46
CA GLY A 85 -3.04 -12.51 -14.50
C GLY A 85 -2.89 -13.24 -15.83
N PHE A 86 -1.65 -13.45 -16.29
CA PHE A 86 -1.38 -14.25 -17.48
C PHE A 86 -1.87 -15.69 -17.33
N MET A 87 -1.66 -16.33 -16.18
CA MET A 87 -2.16 -17.68 -15.91
C MET A 87 -3.70 -17.75 -15.97
N TRP A 88 -4.37 -16.74 -15.42
CA TRP A 88 -5.83 -16.66 -15.42
C TRP A 88 -6.38 -16.42 -16.83
N MET A 89 -5.79 -15.49 -17.60
CA MET A 89 -6.19 -15.18 -18.97
C MET A 89 -5.95 -16.35 -19.94
N THR A 90 -4.88 -17.12 -19.73
CA THR A 90 -4.53 -18.27 -20.57
C THR A 90 -5.18 -19.59 -20.12
N ALA A 91 -5.99 -19.58 -19.06
CA ALA A 91 -6.63 -20.78 -18.54
C ALA A 91 -7.66 -21.38 -19.51
N GLY A 92 -8.26 -20.58 -20.41
CA GLY A 92 -9.13 -21.09 -21.48
C GLY A 92 -10.35 -21.90 -21.00
N GLY A 93 -10.78 -21.72 -19.75
CA GLY A 93 -11.87 -22.49 -19.13
C GLY A 93 -11.42 -23.69 -18.28
N ASP A 94 -10.12 -23.96 -18.17
CA ASP A 94 -9.58 -24.96 -17.25
C ASP A 94 -9.73 -24.48 -15.80
N ALA A 95 -10.67 -25.10 -15.07
CA ALA A 95 -10.96 -24.79 -13.68
C ALA A 95 -9.75 -24.95 -12.74
N ALA A 96 -8.82 -25.85 -13.04
CA ALA A 96 -7.62 -26.05 -12.22
C ALA A 96 -6.65 -24.87 -12.36
N LYS A 97 -6.48 -24.34 -13.58
CA LYS A 97 -5.63 -23.16 -13.83
C LYS A 97 -6.24 -21.89 -13.25
N VAL A 98 -7.56 -21.74 -13.38
CA VAL A 98 -8.30 -20.62 -12.76
C VAL A 98 -8.16 -20.68 -11.23
N GLY A 99 -8.36 -21.85 -10.63
CA GLY A 99 -8.21 -22.04 -9.18
C GLY A 99 -6.81 -21.68 -8.69
N LYS A 100 -5.77 -22.15 -9.39
CA LYS A 100 -4.38 -21.81 -9.07
C LYS A 100 -4.08 -20.31 -9.16
N ALA A 101 -4.60 -19.61 -10.18
CA ALA A 101 -4.41 -18.18 -10.31
C ALA A 101 -5.09 -17.39 -9.16
N ILE A 102 -6.31 -17.79 -8.79
CA ILE A 102 -7.05 -17.19 -7.67
C ILE A 102 -6.34 -17.45 -6.33
N GLU A 103 -5.83 -18.66 -6.14
CA GLU A 103 -5.06 -19.01 -4.95
C GLU A 103 -3.78 -18.16 -4.85
N LEU A 104 -3.07 -17.99 -5.96
CA LEU A 104 -1.88 -17.14 -6.04
C LEU A 104 -2.18 -15.68 -5.68
N PHE A 105 -3.28 -15.12 -6.20
CA PHE A 105 -3.71 -13.77 -5.81
C PHE A 105 -4.06 -13.69 -4.33
N THR A 106 -4.76 -14.68 -3.79
CA THR A 106 -5.18 -14.71 -2.39
C THR A 106 -3.95 -14.73 -1.46
N GLN A 107 -2.97 -15.58 -1.77
CA GLN A 107 -1.72 -15.67 -1.02
C GLN A 107 -0.90 -14.38 -1.12
N ALA A 108 -0.78 -13.80 -2.32
CA ALA A 108 -0.08 -12.54 -2.54
C ALA A 108 -0.73 -11.37 -1.78
N SER A 109 -2.07 -11.28 -1.79
CA SER A 109 -2.82 -10.26 -1.06
C SER A 109 -2.69 -10.40 0.45
N ILE A 110 -2.69 -11.63 0.99
CA ILE A 110 -2.48 -11.86 2.42
C ILE A 110 -1.08 -11.38 2.84
N GLY A 111 -0.05 -11.68 2.05
CA GLY A 111 1.31 -11.19 2.30
C GLY A 111 1.37 -9.66 2.33
N LEU A 112 0.76 -9.00 1.34
CA LEU A 112 0.70 -7.53 1.28
C LEU A 112 -0.08 -6.93 2.47
N LEU A 113 -1.18 -7.56 2.87
CA LEU A 113 -2.00 -7.13 4.00
C LEU A 113 -1.22 -7.22 5.32
N LEU A 114 -0.49 -8.31 5.55
CA LEU A 114 0.31 -8.51 6.77
C LEU A 114 1.40 -7.43 6.90
N ILE A 115 2.09 -7.13 5.80
CA ILE A 115 3.16 -6.15 5.79
C ILE A 115 2.61 -4.74 5.99
N SER A 116 1.48 -4.43 5.35
CA SER A 116 0.78 -3.15 5.54
C SER A 116 0.29 -2.99 7.00
N ALA A 117 -0.27 -4.05 7.58
CA ALA A 117 -0.71 -4.06 8.97
C ALA A 117 0.46 -3.86 9.94
N ALA A 118 1.60 -4.51 9.71
CA ALA A 118 2.81 -4.34 10.52
C ALA A 118 3.30 -2.89 10.51
N TYR A 119 3.27 -2.22 9.36
CA TYR A 119 3.66 -0.81 9.25
C TYR A 119 2.70 0.10 10.05
N VAL A 120 1.39 -0.10 9.89
CA VAL A 120 0.37 0.67 10.63
C VAL A 120 0.52 0.50 12.14
N ILE A 121 0.73 -0.74 12.61
CA ILE A 121 0.94 -1.03 14.03
C ILE A 121 2.22 -0.35 14.54
N THR A 122 3.31 -0.43 13.78
CA THR A 122 4.60 0.17 14.17
C THR A 122 4.46 1.69 14.31
N LYS A 123 3.80 2.35 13.34
CA LYS A 123 3.52 3.77 13.40
C LYS A 123 2.62 4.13 14.59
N PHE A 124 1.56 3.36 14.80
CA PHE A 124 0.63 3.60 15.91
C PHE A 124 1.34 3.51 17.28
N VAL A 125 2.20 2.52 17.48
CA VAL A 125 2.98 2.39 18.71
C VAL A 125 3.97 3.54 18.85
N GLY A 126 4.66 3.93 17.77
CA GLY A 126 5.56 5.08 17.77
C GLY A 126 4.86 6.39 18.16
N ASP A 127 3.71 6.67 17.56
CA ASP A 127 2.90 7.87 17.83
C ASP A 127 2.36 7.90 19.28
N VAL A 128 2.04 6.73 19.86
CA VAL A 128 1.56 6.62 21.25
C VAL A 128 2.70 6.79 22.25
N VAL A 129 3.91 6.32 21.94
CA VAL A 129 5.07 6.35 22.85
C VAL A 129 5.81 7.69 22.82
N ILE A 130 5.78 8.41 21.69
CA ILE A 130 6.50 9.69 21.51
C ILE A 130 5.64 10.90 21.97
N LYS A 131 4.48 10.65 22.57
CA LYS A 131 3.61 11.67 23.17
C LYS A 131 3.77 11.74 24.68
#